data_AF-A0A0S8A2G7-F1
#
_entry.id   AF-A0A0S8A2G7-F1
#
_cell.length_a   1.000
_cell.length_b   1.000
_cell.length_c   1.000
_cell.angle_alpha   90.00
_cell.angle_beta   90.00
_cell.angle_gamma   90.00
#
_symmetry.space_group_name_H-M   'P 1'
#
loop_
_entity.id
_entity.type
_entity.pdbx_description
1 polymer ?
#
loop_
_entity_poly.entity_id
_entity_poly.type
_entity_poly.pdbx_seq_one_letter_code
_entity_poly.pdbx_strand_id
1 'polypeptide(L)'
;MAKPHWTVYLSGEIHTDWRERIVNGAKAADLPFHWLTPVTNHADSDDCGAVILGEESQPFWRDHKGAKINAIRTRTFIEKSDVVVVRFGDKYKQWNAAFDAGYATALGKPLITLHDPELTHALKEVDGAALATAQTPEQVLSILRYVCDGYLSR
;
A
#
# COMPACT_ATOMS: atom_id res chain seq x y z
N MET A 1 -0.16 -25.43 -15.85
CA MET A 1 0.48 -24.15 -16.24
C MET A 1 1.09 -23.55 -14.98
N ALA A 2 2.26 -22.93 -15.04
CA ALA A 2 2.83 -22.25 -13.88
C ALA A 2 1.92 -21.06 -13.51
N LYS A 3 1.62 -20.89 -12.22
CA LYS A 3 0.85 -19.73 -11.75
C LYS A 3 1.63 -18.45 -12.11
N PRO A 4 0.99 -17.41 -12.65
CA PRO A 4 1.66 -16.15 -12.94
C PRO A 4 2.25 -15.56 -11.66
N HIS A 5 3.45 -15.00 -11.75
CA HIS A 5 4.12 -14.34 -10.63
C HIS A 5 3.75 -12.86 -10.64
N TRP A 6 2.99 -12.42 -9.63
CA TRP A 6 2.48 -11.06 -9.52
C TRP A 6 3.24 -10.28 -8.45
N THR A 7 3.54 -9.02 -8.72
CA THR A 7 4.13 -8.08 -7.76
C THR A 7 3.04 -7.18 -7.18
N VAL A 8 2.84 -7.22 -5.87
CA VAL A 8 1.82 -6.43 -5.16
C VAL A 8 2.49 -5.42 -4.25
N TYR A 9 2.12 -4.14 -4.37
CA TYR A 9 2.56 -3.08 -3.47
C TYR A 9 1.53 -2.82 -2.38
N LEU A 10 1.93 -2.94 -1.11
CA LEU A 10 1.08 -2.77 0.07
C LEU A 10 1.34 -1.40 0.75
N SER A 11 0.66 -0.35 0.27
CA SER A 11 0.74 0.99 0.84
C SER A 11 -0.28 1.23 1.95
N GLY A 12 -0.06 2.30 2.72
CA GLY A 12 -1.00 2.78 3.73
C GLY A 12 -0.51 2.61 5.15
N GLU A 13 -1.46 2.61 6.08
CA GLU A 13 -1.24 2.63 7.52
C GLU A 13 -0.26 1.54 8.01
N ILE A 14 0.51 1.82 9.07
CA ILE A 14 1.61 0.96 9.57
C ILE A 14 1.45 0.53 11.04
N HIS A 15 0.29 0.78 11.66
CA HIS A 15 0.04 0.58 13.09
C HIS A 15 -0.74 -0.70 13.42
N THR A 16 -1.10 -1.51 12.43
CA THR A 16 -1.78 -2.80 12.56
C THR A 16 -1.09 -3.90 11.74
N ASP A 17 -1.56 -5.14 11.88
CA ASP A 17 -0.99 -6.36 11.30
C ASP A 17 -1.55 -6.72 9.90
N TRP A 18 -2.22 -5.78 9.24
CA TRP A 18 -2.98 -6.06 8.02
C TRP A 18 -2.11 -6.60 6.87
N ARG A 19 -0.86 -6.14 6.76
CA ARG A 19 0.08 -6.63 5.74
C ARG A 19 0.48 -8.06 6.03
N GLU A 20 0.82 -8.36 7.27
CA GLU A 20 1.21 -9.68 7.75
C GLU A 20 0.08 -10.68 7.50
N ARG A 21 -1.18 -10.29 7.75
CA ARG A 21 -2.34 -11.13 7.47
C ARG A 21 -2.47 -11.50 6.00
N ILE A 22 -2.29 -10.55 5.08
CA ILE A 22 -2.31 -10.80 3.63
C ILE A 22 -1.15 -11.71 3.23
N VAL A 23 0.09 -11.37 3.63
CA VAL A 23 1.31 -12.10 3.25
C VAL A 23 1.27 -13.54 3.78
N ASN A 24 0.90 -13.72 5.05
CA ASN A 24 0.82 -15.04 5.67
C ASN A 24 -0.32 -15.87 5.06
N GLY A 25 -1.47 -15.27 4.79
CA GLY A 25 -2.59 -15.97 4.15
C GLY A 25 -2.25 -16.40 2.72
N ALA A 26 -1.55 -15.56 1.95
CA ALA A 26 -1.07 -15.93 0.62
C ALA A 26 -0.03 -17.06 0.66
N LYS A 27 0.88 -17.02 1.63
CA LYS A 27 1.86 -18.09 1.87
C LYS A 27 1.18 -19.40 2.24
N ALA A 28 0.18 -19.36 3.13
CA ALA A 28 -0.60 -20.54 3.52
C ALA A 28 -1.40 -21.14 2.35
N ALA A 29 -1.80 -20.31 1.39
CA ALA A 29 -2.50 -20.73 0.17
C ALA A 29 -1.58 -21.05 -1.01
N ASP A 30 -0.25 -21.06 -0.81
CA ASP A 30 0.76 -21.31 -1.85
C ASP A 30 0.55 -20.42 -3.11
N LEU A 31 0.35 -19.13 -2.86
CA LEU A 31 0.19 -18.11 -3.91
C LEU A 31 1.54 -17.42 -4.19
N PRO A 32 2.01 -17.39 -5.45
CA PRO A 32 3.35 -16.92 -5.81
C PRO A 32 3.39 -15.38 -5.98
N PHE A 33 3.06 -14.66 -4.92
CA PHE A 33 3.14 -13.20 -4.91
C PHE A 33 4.51 -12.70 -4.45
N HIS A 34 5.00 -11.67 -5.12
CA HIS A 34 6.09 -10.84 -4.63
C HIS A 34 5.52 -9.58 -3.97
N TRP A 35 5.99 -9.27 -2.76
CA TRP A 35 5.46 -8.18 -1.96
C TRP A 35 6.43 -7.01 -1.91
N LEU A 36 5.94 -5.82 -2.21
CA LEU A 36 6.64 -4.56 -2.04
C LEU A 36 5.94 -3.73 -0.97
N THR A 37 6.70 -3.03 -0.13
CA THR A 37 6.16 -2.19 0.96
C THR A 37 6.92 -0.88 1.08
N PRO A 38 6.29 0.18 1.62
CA PRO A 38 7.03 1.32 2.13
C PRO A 38 7.93 0.90 3.30
N VAL A 39 8.76 1.83 3.79
CA VAL A 39 9.45 1.66 5.07
C VAL A 39 8.38 1.71 6.18
N THR A 40 8.28 0.65 6.98
CA THR A 40 7.28 0.54 8.05
C THR A 40 7.83 0.91 9.43
N ASN A 41 9.15 1.05 9.57
CA ASN A 41 9.74 1.67 10.74
C ASN A 41 9.55 3.18 10.65
N HIS A 42 8.72 3.72 11.54
CA HIS A 42 8.36 5.14 11.56
C HIS A 42 9.58 6.04 11.77
N ALA A 43 10.48 5.70 12.71
CA ALA A 43 11.66 6.51 13.00
C ALA A 43 12.60 6.56 11.79
N ASP A 44 12.88 5.40 11.20
CA ASP A 44 13.74 5.34 10.01
C ASP A 44 13.13 6.11 8.83
N SER A 45 11.82 6.00 8.63
CA SER A 45 11.09 6.71 7.58
C SER A 45 11.17 8.23 7.75
N ASP A 46 10.97 8.74 8.96
CA ASP A 46 11.00 10.18 9.25
C ASP A 46 12.43 10.74 9.17
N ASP A 47 13.40 10.00 9.70
CA ASP A 47 14.76 10.49 9.89
C ASP A 47 15.67 10.29 8.68
N CYS A 48 15.30 9.43 7.73
CA CYS A 48 16.17 9.05 6.61
C CYS A 48 16.76 10.26 5.86
N GLY A 49 15.96 11.31 5.67
CA GLY A 49 16.37 12.55 5.02
C GLY A 49 17.51 13.25 5.74
N ALA A 50 17.35 13.48 7.04
CA ALA A 50 18.31 14.18 7.87
C ALA A 50 19.57 13.35 8.12
N VAL A 51 19.40 12.05 8.38
CA VAL A 51 20.53 11.13 8.62
C VAL A 51 21.42 10.99 7.38
N ILE A 52 20.84 10.92 6.18
CA ILE A 52 21.60 10.67 4.94
C ILE A 52 22.16 11.97 4.33
N LEU A 53 21.36 13.04 4.30
CA LEU A 53 21.68 14.28 3.59
C LEU A 53 22.03 15.45 4.52
N GLY A 54 22.22 15.16 5.81
CA GLY A 54 22.51 16.14 6.85
C GLY A 54 21.28 16.74 7.51
N GLU A 55 21.44 17.09 8.78
CA GLU A 55 20.41 17.69 9.63
C GLU A 55 19.88 19.02 9.07
N GLU A 56 18.66 19.36 9.48
CA GLU A 56 17.99 20.60 9.10
C GLU A 56 17.54 21.38 10.34
N SER A 57 17.68 22.70 10.30
CA SER A 57 17.27 23.57 11.40
C SER A 57 15.76 23.83 11.42
N GLN A 58 15.09 23.71 10.28
CA GLN A 58 13.64 23.89 10.17
C GLN A 58 12.95 22.55 9.96
N PRO A 59 11.91 22.21 10.76
CA PRO A 59 11.17 20.95 10.62
C PRO A 59 10.65 20.69 9.21
N PHE A 60 10.20 21.74 8.51
CA PHE A 60 9.74 21.64 7.13
C PHE A 60 10.78 21.00 6.20
N TRP A 61 12.06 21.39 6.30
CA TRP A 61 13.10 20.85 5.43
C TRP A 61 13.53 19.44 5.84
N ARG A 62 13.50 19.13 7.15
CA ARG A 62 13.70 17.77 7.66
C ARG A 62 12.66 16.81 7.07
N ASP A 63 11.38 17.15 7.20
CA ASP A 63 10.28 16.34 6.68
C ASP A 63 10.32 16.25 5.15
N HIS A 64 10.66 17.34 4.46
CA HIS A 64 10.75 17.35 2.99
C HIS A 64 11.88 16.46 2.46
N LYS A 65 13.02 16.40 3.17
CA LYS A 65 14.10 15.46 2.84
C LYS A 65 13.62 14.02 3.01
N GLY A 66 13.03 13.69 4.16
CA GLY A 66 12.52 12.34 4.44
C GLY A 66 11.46 11.92 3.41
N ALA A 67 10.47 12.76 3.17
CA ALA A 67 9.41 12.53 2.20
C ALA A 67 9.95 12.29 0.78
N LYS A 68 10.95 13.05 0.33
CA LYS A 68 11.55 12.87 -1.00
C LYS A 68 12.31 11.56 -1.14
N ILE A 69 13.08 11.16 -0.13
CA ILE A 69 13.81 9.88 -0.17
C ILE A 69 12.82 8.71 -0.17
N ASN A 70 11.81 8.75 0.70
CA ASN A 70 10.74 7.75 0.71
C ASN A 70 10.00 7.70 -0.64
N ALA A 71 9.75 8.85 -1.27
CA ALA A 71 9.10 8.90 -2.57
C ALA A 71 9.89 8.17 -3.67
N ILE A 72 11.23 8.14 -3.62
CA ILE A 72 12.04 7.35 -4.57
C ILE A 72 11.63 5.88 -4.48
N ARG A 73 11.58 5.32 -3.27
CA ARG A 73 11.16 3.94 -3.03
C ARG A 73 9.72 3.71 -3.44
N THR A 74 8.80 4.51 -2.89
CA THR A 74 7.36 4.34 -3.07
C THR A 74 6.95 4.43 -4.54
N ARG A 75 7.42 5.45 -5.28
CA ARG A 75 7.10 5.60 -6.70
C ARG A 75 7.68 4.46 -7.54
N THR A 76 8.94 4.11 -7.29
CA THR A 76 9.58 2.96 -7.96
C THR A 76 8.79 1.67 -7.75
N PHE A 77 8.27 1.44 -6.54
CA PHE A 77 7.56 0.22 -6.20
C PHE A 77 6.13 0.20 -6.74
N ILE A 78 5.43 1.33 -6.73
CA ILE A 78 4.14 1.48 -7.40
C ILE A 78 4.31 1.20 -8.90
N GLU A 79 5.28 1.82 -9.57
CA GLU A 79 5.54 1.64 -11.00
C GLU A 79 5.86 0.17 -11.37
N LYS A 80 6.59 -0.54 -10.51
CA LYS A 80 6.95 -1.96 -10.71
C LYS A 80 5.86 -2.96 -10.32
N SER A 81 4.83 -2.53 -9.59
CA SER A 81 3.75 -3.41 -9.15
C SER A 81 2.75 -3.70 -10.26
N ASP A 82 2.18 -4.90 -10.24
CA ASP A 82 1.05 -5.31 -11.07
C ASP A 82 -0.28 -4.89 -10.43
N VAL A 83 -0.34 -4.88 -9.09
CA VAL A 83 -1.50 -4.44 -8.29
C VAL A 83 -1.04 -3.62 -7.10
N VAL A 84 -1.77 -2.55 -6.79
CA VAL A 84 -1.55 -1.72 -5.60
C VAL A 84 -2.70 -1.92 -4.62
N VAL A 85 -2.37 -2.18 -3.36
CA VAL A 85 -3.32 -2.17 -2.24
C VAL A 85 -2.99 -0.99 -1.35
N VAL A 86 -3.99 -0.18 -1.01
CA VAL A 86 -3.83 0.96 -0.08
C VAL A 86 -4.76 0.78 1.11
N ARG A 87 -4.19 0.63 2.31
CA ARG A 87 -4.95 0.60 3.57
C ARG A 87 -5.09 2.00 4.16
N PHE A 88 -6.32 2.42 4.40
CA PHE A 88 -6.64 3.62 5.16
C PHE A 88 -7.11 3.26 6.56
N GLY A 89 -6.39 3.67 7.61
CA GLY A 89 -6.78 3.51 9.01
C GLY A 89 -7.41 4.78 9.61
N ASP A 90 -7.91 4.67 10.83
CA ASP A 90 -8.56 5.75 11.59
C ASP A 90 -7.56 6.71 12.28
N LYS A 91 -6.33 6.25 12.50
CA LYS A 91 -5.25 7.04 13.11
C LYS A 91 -4.54 7.90 12.08
N TYR A 92 -4.32 9.15 12.50
CA TYR A 92 -3.67 10.21 11.73
C TYR A 92 -4.37 10.53 10.41
N LYS A 93 -4.01 11.67 9.85
CA LYS A 93 -4.50 12.06 8.53
C LYS A 93 -3.61 11.41 7.48
N GLN A 94 -4.08 10.34 6.85
CA GLN A 94 -3.28 9.46 5.97
C GLN A 94 -3.09 10.02 4.56
N TRP A 95 -2.59 11.25 4.48
CA TRP A 95 -2.42 11.98 3.22
C TRP A 95 -1.40 11.33 2.28
N ASN A 96 -0.37 10.70 2.83
CA ASN A 96 0.58 9.91 2.06
C ASN A 96 -0.11 8.71 1.39
N ALA A 97 -1.00 8.00 2.08
CA ALA A 97 -1.75 6.88 1.52
C ALA A 97 -2.71 7.34 0.41
N ALA A 98 -3.40 8.46 0.63
CA ALA A 98 -4.27 9.06 -0.39
C ALA A 98 -3.47 9.50 -1.63
N PHE A 99 -2.27 10.06 -1.42
CA PHE A 99 -1.37 10.43 -2.50
C PHE A 99 -0.90 9.22 -3.30
N ASP A 100 -0.52 8.13 -2.62
CA ASP A 100 -0.13 6.87 -3.25
C ASP A 100 -1.27 6.27 -4.09
N ALA A 101 -2.51 6.27 -3.56
CA ALA A 101 -3.69 5.81 -4.29
C ALA A 101 -3.94 6.65 -5.56
N GLY A 102 -3.85 7.98 -5.44
CA GLY A 102 -3.98 8.88 -6.58
C GLY A 102 -2.86 8.69 -7.63
N TYR A 103 -1.62 8.51 -7.18
CA TYR A 103 -0.48 8.27 -8.07
C TYR A 103 -0.58 6.92 -8.79
N ALA A 104 -0.96 5.85 -8.08
CA ALA A 104 -1.23 4.54 -8.68
C ALA A 104 -2.34 4.62 -9.74
N THR A 105 -3.44 5.31 -9.42
CA THR A 105 -4.55 5.54 -10.34
C THR A 105 -4.10 6.30 -11.59
N ALA A 106 -3.31 7.37 -11.42
CA ALA A 106 -2.80 8.17 -12.55
C ALA A 106 -1.88 7.37 -13.48
N LEU A 107 -1.18 6.35 -12.96
CA LEU A 107 -0.38 5.41 -13.74
C LEU A 107 -1.19 4.26 -14.37
N GLY A 108 -2.51 4.21 -14.12
CA GLY A 108 -3.37 3.12 -14.58
C GLY A 108 -3.13 1.79 -13.85
N LYS A 109 -2.56 1.83 -12.64
CA LYS A 109 -2.35 0.62 -11.83
C LYS A 109 -3.68 0.13 -11.26
N PRO A 110 -3.99 -1.18 -11.33
CA PRO A 110 -5.08 -1.78 -10.59
C PRO A 110 -4.99 -1.44 -9.09
N LEU A 111 -6.00 -0.76 -8.56
CA LEU A 111 -6.04 -0.30 -7.18
C LEU A 111 -7.10 -1.07 -6.39
N ILE A 112 -6.73 -1.55 -5.21
CA ILE A 112 -7.63 -2.08 -4.19
C ILE A 112 -7.51 -1.18 -2.96
N THR A 113 -8.61 -0.63 -2.48
CA THR A 113 -8.63 0.08 -1.18
C THR A 113 -9.02 -0.90 -0.08
N LEU A 114 -8.43 -0.73 1.11
CA LEU A 114 -8.80 -1.45 2.32
C LEU A 114 -9.10 -0.42 3.40
N HIS A 115 -10.33 -0.40 3.92
CA HIS A 115 -10.65 0.49 5.04
C HIS A 115 -11.89 0.05 5.83
N ASP A 116 -12.02 0.54 7.06
CA ASP A 116 -13.21 0.31 7.87
C ASP A 116 -14.39 1.15 7.34
N PRO A 117 -15.65 0.71 7.52
CA PRO A 117 -16.83 1.38 6.94
C PRO A 117 -16.96 2.87 7.28
N GLU A 118 -16.43 3.28 8.43
CA GLU A 118 -16.46 4.66 8.93
C GLU A 118 -15.75 5.65 7.99
N LEU A 119 -14.80 5.19 7.18
CA LEU A 119 -14.04 6.03 6.25
C LEU A 119 -14.69 6.16 4.86
N THR A 120 -15.75 5.41 4.56
CA THR A 120 -16.39 5.35 3.23
C THR A 120 -16.74 6.73 2.67
N HIS A 121 -17.30 7.63 3.50
CA HIS A 121 -17.65 8.97 3.02
C HIS A 121 -16.42 9.82 2.69
N ALA A 122 -15.36 9.71 3.49
CA ALA A 122 -14.13 10.46 3.31
C ALA A 122 -13.29 9.94 2.13
N LEU A 123 -13.46 8.65 1.78
CA LEU A 123 -12.73 7.97 0.72
C LEU A 123 -13.51 7.82 -0.59
N LYS A 124 -14.73 8.35 -0.69
CA LYS A 124 -15.61 8.15 -1.86
C LYS A 124 -14.96 8.43 -3.23
N GLU A 125 -14.09 9.44 -3.34
CA GLU A 125 -13.34 9.69 -4.60
C GLU A 125 -12.21 8.68 -4.82
N VAL A 126 -11.55 8.23 -3.75
CA VAL A 126 -10.49 7.21 -3.82
C VAL A 126 -11.08 5.84 -4.16
N ASP A 127 -12.18 5.46 -3.50
CA ASP A 127 -12.93 4.24 -3.78
C ASP A 127 -13.55 4.27 -5.18
N GLY A 128 -14.02 5.44 -5.63
CA GLY A 128 -14.51 5.62 -7.00
C GLY A 128 -13.44 5.39 -8.08
N ALA A 129 -12.15 5.52 -7.74
CA ALA A 129 -11.03 5.20 -8.62
C ALA A 129 -10.53 3.74 -8.47
N ALA A 130 -10.84 3.09 -7.35
CA ALA A 130 -10.42 1.72 -7.08
C ALA A 130 -11.23 0.71 -7.88
N LEU A 131 -10.62 -0.44 -8.21
CA LEU A 131 -11.31 -1.56 -8.85
C LEU A 131 -12.02 -2.46 -7.84
N ALA A 132 -11.66 -2.35 -6.55
CA ALA A 132 -12.34 -2.99 -5.44
C ALA A 132 -12.07 -2.23 -4.14
N THR A 133 -13.09 -2.20 -3.27
CA THR A 133 -12.99 -1.70 -1.89
C THR A 133 -13.22 -2.86 -0.93
N ALA A 134 -12.23 -3.16 -0.11
CA ALA A 134 -12.25 -4.20 0.91
C ALA A 134 -12.38 -3.58 2.31
N GLN A 135 -12.96 -4.35 3.23
CA GLN A 135 -13.08 -4.01 4.65
C GLN A 135 -12.16 -4.89 5.51
N THR A 136 -11.74 -6.06 5.02
CA THR A 136 -10.82 -6.93 5.75
C THR A 136 -9.61 -7.34 4.91
N PRO A 137 -8.45 -7.62 5.54
CA PRO A 137 -7.28 -8.20 4.86
C PRO A 137 -7.62 -9.49 4.08
N GLU A 138 -8.55 -10.30 4.58
CA GLU A 138 -8.97 -11.56 3.96
C GLU A 138 -9.77 -11.34 2.68
N GLN A 139 -10.53 -10.24 2.58
CA GLN A 139 -11.18 -9.85 1.33
C GLN A 139 -10.13 -9.46 0.28
N VAL A 140 -9.09 -8.70 0.66
CA VAL A 140 -7.97 -8.39 -0.24
C VAL A 140 -7.30 -9.67 -0.72
N LEU A 141 -6.99 -10.60 0.18
CA LEU A 141 -6.40 -11.88 -0.18
C LEU A 141 -7.30 -12.70 -1.12
N SER A 142 -8.61 -12.70 -0.88
CA SER A 142 -9.58 -13.41 -1.73
C SER A 142 -9.64 -12.82 -3.14
N ILE A 143 -9.60 -11.48 -3.25
CA ILE A 143 -9.50 -10.78 -4.54
C ILE A 143 -8.20 -11.16 -5.23
N LEU A 144 -7.06 -11.02 -4.56
CA LEU A 144 -5.74 -11.34 -5.12
C LEU A 144 -5.65 -12.79 -5.60
N ARG A 145 -6.16 -13.73 -4.81
CA ARG A 145 -6.24 -15.14 -5.20
C ARG A 145 -7.04 -15.30 -6.50
N TYR A 146 -8.28 -14.79 -6.51
CA TYR A 146 -9.17 -14.91 -7.67
C TYR A 146 -8.55 -14.33 -8.95
N VAL A 147 -7.90 -13.16 -8.88
CA VAL A 147 -7.27 -12.58 -10.08
C VAL A 147 -6.02 -13.34 -10.54
N CYS A 148 -5.34 -14.03 -9.62
CA CYS A 148 -4.13 -14.80 -9.93
C CYS A 148 -4.44 -16.18 -10.51
N ASP A 149 -5.43 -16.90 -9.97
CA ASP A 149 -5.74 -18.29 -10.33
C ASP A 149 -7.08 -18.49 -11.04
N GLY A 150 -7.93 -17.46 -11.10
CA GLY A 150 -9.29 -17.53 -11.67
C GLY A 150 -10.27 -18.39 -10.86
N TYR A 151 -9.88 -18.86 -9.68
CA TYR A 151 -10.66 -19.78 -8.86
C TYR A 151 -11.38 -19.04 -7.73
N LEU A 152 -12.70 -19.12 -7.74
CA LEU A 152 -13.54 -18.62 -6.65
C LEU A 152 -13.74 -19.71 -5.60
N SER A 153 -13.19 -19.52 -4.39
CA SER A 153 -13.53 -20.37 -3.24
C SER A 153 -14.95 -20.03 -2.78
N ARG A 154 -15.83 -21.04 -2.71
CA ARG A 154 -17.19 -20.93 -2.20
C ARG A 154 -17.30 -21.51 -0.80
#